data_AF-A0AAV8YU84-F1
#
_entry.id   AF-A0AAV8YU84-F1
#
_cell.length_a   1.000
_cell.length_b   1.000
_cell.length_c   1.000
_cell.angle_alpha   90.00
_cell.angle_beta   90.00
_cell.angle_gamma   90.00
#
_symmetry.space_group_name_H-M   'P 1'
#
loop_
_entity.id
_entity.type
_entity.pdbx_description
1 polymer ?
#
loop_
_entity_poly.entity_id
_entity_poly.type
_entity_poly.pdbx_seq_one_letter_code
_entity_poly.pdbx_strand_id
1 'polypeptide(L)'
;MPLNERDRIEILMMIGVGDRMRTQQEVCRLFHEMHPDREPVSQSTVSRIERKYRELGHVRDAPRQGRPKINENVQQDVILSALENPHCTVRQVSRDLNIGKSSVSNIFKRK
;
A
#
# COMPACT_ATOMS: atom_id res chain seq x y z
N MET A 1 -15.27 -0.15 13.00
CA MET A 1 -15.11 0.44 11.62
C MET A 1 -13.67 0.87 11.39
N PRO A 2 -13.13 0.86 10.14
CA PRO A 2 -11.79 1.40 9.91
C PRO A 2 -11.74 2.91 10.19
N LEU A 3 -10.75 3.36 10.95
CA LEU A 3 -10.49 4.78 11.18
C LEU A 3 -10.33 5.50 9.84
N ASN A 4 -11.09 6.58 9.64
CA ASN A 4 -10.97 7.40 8.45
C ASN A 4 -9.75 8.36 8.56
N GLU A 5 -9.45 9.12 7.51
CA GLU A 5 -8.31 10.06 7.54
C GLU A 5 -8.48 11.16 8.60
N ARG A 6 -9.69 11.66 8.81
CA ARG A 6 -10.00 12.69 9.81
C ARG A 6 -9.72 12.19 11.22
N ASP A 7 -10.12 10.96 11.54
CA ASP A 7 -9.87 10.35 12.85
C ASP A 7 -8.36 10.22 13.10
N ARG A 8 -7.59 9.84 12.06
CA ARG A 8 -6.13 9.74 12.16
C ARG A 8 -5.47 11.10 12.37
N ILE A 9 -5.96 12.14 11.70
CA ILE A 9 -5.48 13.53 11.91
C ILE A 9 -5.81 13.97 13.34
N GLU A 10 -7.02 13.71 13.82
CA GLU A 10 -7.43 14.03 15.18
C GLU A 10 -6.54 13.35 16.23
N ILE A 11 -6.25 12.05 16.04
CA ILE A 11 -5.29 11.30 16.87
C ILE A 11 -3.91 11.98 16.86
N LEU A 12 -3.39 12.39 15.71
CA LEU A 12 -2.11 13.11 15.63
C LEU A 12 -2.14 14.47 16.34
N MET A 13 -3.24 15.22 16.22
CA MET A 13 -3.43 16.49 16.95
C MET A 13 -3.46 16.26 18.47
N MET A 14 -4.07 15.16 18.93
CA MET A 14 -4.08 14.77 20.34
C MET A 14 -2.70 14.33 20.85
N ILE A 15 -1.88 13.67 20.03
CA ILE A 15 -0.49 13.33 20.38
C ILE A 15 0.32 14.61 20.63
N GLY A 16 0.14 15.63 19.78
CA GLY A 16 0.86 16.89 19.89
C GLY A 16 2.26 16.84 19.27
N VAL A 17 3.06 17.89 19.54
CA VAL A 17 4.38 18.10 18.92
C VAL A 17 5.34 18.78 19.91
N GLY A 18 6.63 18.46 19.79
CA GLY A 18 7.69 19.03 20.63
C GLY A 18 7.55 18.63 22.10
N ASP A 19 7.70 19.59 23.02
CA ASP A 19 7.63 19.35 24.47
C ASP A 19 6.22 19.07 24.99
N ARG A 20 5.19 19.20 24.14
CA ARG A 20 3.78 18.94 24.47
C ARG A 20 3.28 17.63 23.87
N MET A 21 4.06 16.56 24.04
CA MET A 21 3.69 15.23 23.60
C MET A 21 2.92 14.47 24.69
N ARG A 22 1.73 13.99 24.32
CA ARG A 22 0.98 13.02 25.13
C ARG A 22 1.44 11.60 24.82
N THR A 23 1.33 10.72 25.80
CA THR A 23 1.53 9.28 25.59
C THR A 23 0.40 8.70 24.74
N GLN A 24 0.67 7.61 24.03
CA GLN A 24 -0.36 6.96 23.21
C GLN A 24 -1.53 6.44 24.06
N GLN A 25 -1.27 6.09 25.32
CA GLN A 25 -2.30 5.67 26.29
C GLN A 25 -3.27 6.82 26.62
N GLU A 26 -2.74 8.02 26.88
CA GLU A 26 -3.54 9.22 27.13
C GLU A 26 -4.38 9.60 25.91
N VAL A 27 -3.80 9.50 24.72
CA VAL A 27 -4.51 9.77 23.46
C VAL A 27 -5.66 8.79 23.24
N CYS A 28 -5.47 7.50 23.54
CA CYS A 28 -6.56 6.52 23.50
C CYS A 28 -7.72 6.90 24.42
N ARG A 29 -7.42 7.30 25.66
CA ARG A 29 -8.44 7.72 26.63
C ARG A 29 -9.17 8.97 26.13
N LEU A 30 -8.42 10.00 25.75
CA LEU A 30 -8.98 11.27 25.26
C LEU A 30 -9.85 11.07 24.02
N PHE A 31 -9.41 10.23 23.07
CA PHE A 31 -10.17 9.94 21.87
C PHE A 31 -11.47 9.19 22.20
N HIS A 32 -11.45 8.25 23.15
CA HIS A 32 -12.65 7.55 23.59
C HIS A 32 -13.62 8.45 24.34
N GLU A 33 -13.12 9.34 25.20
CA GLU A 33 -13.93 10.34 25.92
C GLU A 33 -14.61 11.33 24.97
N MET A 34 -13.91 11.74 23.90
CA MET A 34 -14.45 12.62 22.85
C MET A 34 -15.47 11.93 21.93
N HIS A 35 -15.36 10.61 21.78
CA HIS A 35 -16.18 9.81 20.87
C HIS A 35 -16.75 8.57 21.59
N PRO A 36 -17.64 8.72 22.58
CA PRO A 36 -18.11 7.62 23.43
C PRO A 36 -18.93 6.58 22.65
N ASP A 37 -19.61 6.99 21.56
CA ASP A 37 -20.42 6.11 20.73
C ASP A 37 -19.61 5.24 19.75
N ARG A 38 -18.27 5.39 19.74
CA ARG A 38 -17.39 4.68 18.80
C ARG A 38 -16.58 3.58 19.49
N GLU A 39 -16.19 2.58 18.69
CA GLU A 39 -15.26 1.54 19.16
C GLU A 39 -13.94 2.17 19.65
N PRO A 40 -13.45 1.79 20.84
CA PRO A 40 -12.19 2.32 21.36
C PRO A 40 -11.00 2.01 20.44
N VAL A 41 -10.13 3.01 20.27
CA VAL A 41 -8.89 2.84 19.52
C VAL A 41 -7.82 2.24 20.43
N SER A 42 -7.17 1.17 19.99
CA SER A 42 -6.08 0.56 20.75
C SER A 42 -4.81 1.41 20.74
N GLN A 43 -4.00 1.30 21.79
CA GLN A 43 -2.68 1.96 21.90
C GLN A 43 -1.75 1.56 20.74
N SER A 44 -1.81 0.30 20.30
CA SER A 44 -1.07 -0.18 19.12
C SER A 44 -1.48 0.52 17.82
N THR A 45 -2.76 0.87 17.70
CA THR A 45 -3.30 1.60 16.54
C THR A 45 -2.76 3.03 16.52
N VAL A 46 -2.80 3.72 17.66
CA VAL A 46 -2.25 5.08 17.81
C VAL A 46 -0.75 5.09 17.49
N SER A 47 0.01 4.15 18.04
CA SER A 47 1.46 4.03 17.77
C SER A 47 1.76 3.80 16.28
N ARG A 48 0.98 2.95 15.58
CA ARG A 48 1.15 2.74 14.14
C ARG A 48 0.85 4.00 13.33
N ILE A 49 -0.17 4.77 13.71
CA ILE A 49 -0.52 6.03 13.04
C ILE A 49 0.61 7.05 13.21
N GLU A 50 1.09 7.23 14.44
CA GLU A 50 2.21 8.13 14.75
C GLU A 50 3.47 7.75 13.98
N ARG A 51 3.87 6.47 14.03
CA ARG A 51 5.06 5.98 13.31
C ARG A 51 4.94 6.22 11.81
N LYS A 52 3.79 5.85 11.22
CA LYS A 52 3.53 6.05 9.79
C LYS A 52 3.60 7.52 9.39
N TYR A 53 3.07 8.42 10.23
CA TYR A 53 3.16 9.85 9.98
C TYR A 53 4.61 10.36 10.05
N ARG A 54 5.41 9.90 11.01
CA ARG A 54 6.83 10.25 11.10
C ARG A 54 7.65 9.74 9.92
N GLU A 55 7.31 8.55 9.40
CA GLU A 55 8.02 7.92 8.27
C GLU A 55 7.60 8.52 6.91
N LEU A 56 6.31 8.76 6.68
CA LEU A 56 5.76 9.14 5.37
C LEU A 56 5.33 10.60 5.27
N GLY A 57 5.16 11.31 6.40
CA GLY A 57 4.65 12.68 6.45
C GLY A 57 3.14 12.82 6.23
N HIS A 58 2.40 11.72 6.09
CA HIS A 58 0.95 11.76 5.84
C HIS A 58 0.19 10.58 6.48
N VAL A 59 -1.12 10.76 6.70
CA VAL A 59 -2.00 9.73 7.30
C VAL A 59 -2.72 8.84 6.28
N ARG A 60 -2.67 9.19 4.99
CA ARG A 60 -3.31 8.46 3.89
C ARG A 60 -2.86 7.01 3.86
N ASP A 61 -3.73 6.11 3.42
CA ASP A 61 -3.37 4.70 3.26
C ASP A 61 -2.13 4.55 2.38
N ALA A 62 -1.17 3.74 2.85
CA ALA A 62 0.00 3.45 2.06
C ALA A 62 -0.42 2.58 0.87
N PRO A 63 0.17 2.79 -0.32
CA PRO A 63 -0.10 1.90 -1.44
C PRO A 63 0.20 0.47 -1.00
N ARG A 64 -0.78 -0.41 -1.11
CA ARG A 64 -0.59 -1.81 -0.78
C ARG A 64 0.47 -2.36 -1.71
N GLN A 65 1.55 -2.90 -1.15
CA GLN A 65 2.53 -3.67 -1.88
C GLN A 65 1.82 -4.95 -2.33
N GLY A 66 1.14 -4.87 -3.47
CA GLY A 66 0.50 -6.02 -4.10
C GLY A 66 1.54 -7.03 -4.57
N ARG A 67 1.10 -8.07 -5.26
CA ARG A 67 2.02 -9.04 -5.87
C ARG A 67 3.02 -8.28 -6.76
N PRO A 68 4.34 -8.53 -6.63
CA PRO A 68 5.35 -7.90 -7.46
C PRO A 68 5.00 -8.03 -8.93
N LYS A 69 5.08 -6.91 -9.65
CA LYS A 69 4.94 -6.91 -11.11
C LYS A 69 6.20 -7.54 -11.71
N ILE A 70 6.04 -8.11 -12.90
CA ILE A 70 7.19 -8.56 -13.69
C ILE A 70 8.04 -7.34 -14.03
N ASN A 71 9.36 -7.54 -14.03
CA ASN A 71 10.32 -6.49 -14.36
C ASN A 71 9.99 -5.87 -15.73
N GLU A 72 10.14 -4.55 -15.83
CA GLU A 72 9.85 -3.78 -17.04
C GLU A 72 10.66 -4.27 -18.24
N ASN A 73 11.94 -4.60 -18.04
CA ASN A 73 12.80 -5.16 -19.08
C ASN A 73 12.20 -6.45 -19.67
N VAL A 74 11.73 -7.35 -18.81
CA VAL A 74 11.11 -8.61 -19.25
C VAL A 74 9.77 -8.36 -19.95
N GLN A 75 9.01 -7.33 -19.56
CA GLN A 75 7.80 -6.94 -20.28
C GLN A 75 8.14 -6.42 -21.68
N GLN A 76 9.23 -5.66 -21.81
CA GLN A 76 9.70 -5.13 -23.08
C GLN A 76 10.17 -6.25 -24.02
N ASP A 77 10.92 -7.23 -23.51
CA ASP A 77 11.35 -8.41 -24.27
C ASP A 77 10.15 -9.21 -24.81
N VAL A 78 9.10 -9.38 -23.99
CA VAL A 78 7.84 -10.02 -24.43
C VAL A 78 7.22 -9.25 -25.60
N ILE A 79 7.15 -7.92 -25.51
CA ILE A 79 6.55 -7.08 -26.56
C ILE A 79 7.40 -7.15 -27.84
N LEU A 80 8.73 -7.12 -27.72
CA LEU A 80 9.66 -7.24 -28.85
C LEU A 80 9.50 -8.59 -29.56
N SER A 81 9.37 -9.69 -28.82
CA SER A 81 9.18 -11.02 -29.43
C SER A 81 7.94 -11.10 -30.35
N ALA A 82 6.87 -10.37 -30.02
CA ALA A 82 5.66 -10.29 -30.84
C ALA A 82 5.81 -9.31 -32.03
N LEU A 83 6.68 -8.31 -31.93
CA LEU A 83 7.00 -7.42 -33.04
C LEU A 83 7.91 -8.11 -34.07
N GLU A 84 8.92 -8.84 -33.61
CA GLU A 84 9.82 -9.62 -34.45
C GLU A 84 9.11 -10.78 -35.13
N ASN A 85 8.22 -11.47 -34.41
CA ASN A 85 7.41 -12.54 -34.95
C ASN A 85 5.95 -12.47 -34.45
N PRO A 86 5.04 -11.85 -35.22
CA PRO A 86 3.62 -11.76 -34.85
C PRO A 86 2.90 -13.10 -34.68
N HIS A 87 3.45 -14.19 -35.22
CA HIS A 87 2.90 -15.53 -35.10
C HIS A 87 3.49 -16.34 -33.95
N CYS A 88 4.37 -15.73 -33.12
CA CYS A 88 4.92 -16.40 -31.96
C CYS A 88 3.81 -16.82 -30.99
N THR A 89 3.93 -18.04 -30.45
CA THR A 89 2.94 -18.52 -29.48
C THR A 89 3.32 -18.06 -28.07
N VAL A 90 2.31 -17.84 -27.22
CA VAL A 90 2.51 -17.58 -25.78
C VAL A 90 3.41 -18.63 -25.12
N ARG A 91 3.34 -19.89 -25.57
CA ARG A 91 4.16 -20.98 -25.04
C ARG A 91 5.63 -20.86 -25.44
N GLN A 92 5.91 -20.35 -26.64
CA GLN A 92 7.28 -20.14 -27.13
C GLN A 92 7.95 -19.01 -26.34
N VAL A 93 7.33 -17.83 -26.30
CA VAL A 93 7.84 -16.67 -25.55
C VAL A 93 8.01 -16.99 -24.05
N SER A 94 7.09 -17.77 -23.47
CA SER A 94 7.19 -18.24 -22.09
C SER A 94 8.44 -19.10 -21.82
N ARG A 95 8.85 -19.95 -22.77
CA ARG A 95 10.06 -20.76 -22.65
C ARG A 95 11.30 -19.91 -22.85
N ASP A 96 11.30 -19.06 -23.88
CA ASP A 96 12.47 -18.26 -24.27
C ASP A 96 12.85 -17.26 -23.18
N LEU A 97 11.86 -16.63 -22.55
CA LEU A 97 12.06 -15.64 -21.48
C LEU A 97 11.89 -16.22 -20.07
N ASN A 98 11.68 -17.53 -19.94
CA ASN A 98 11.46 -18.26 -18.68
C ASN A 98 10.42 -17.59 -17.74
N ILE A 99 9.27 -17.23 -18.29
CA ILE A 99 8.17 -16.57 -17.58
C ILE A 99 6.87 -17.37 -17.70
N GLY A 100 5.97 -17.21 -16.72
CA GLY A 100 4.68 -17.90 -16.72
C GLY A 100 3.82 -17.54 -17.93
N LYS A 101 3.17 -18.53 -18.55
CA LYS A 101 2.29 -18.35 -19.71
C LYS A 101 1.16 -17.34 -19.47
N SER A 102 0.60 -17.33 -18.26
CA SER A 102 -0.44 -16.37 -17.86
C SER A 102 0.09 -14.94 -17.86
N SER A 103 1.33 -14.74 -17.46
CA SER A 103 2.00 -13.45 -17.49
C SER A 103 2.20 -12.92 -18.91
N VAL A 104 2.72 -13.76 -19.80
CA VAL A 104 2.87 -13.44 -21.24
C VAL A 104 1.52 -13.06 -21.84
N SER A 105 0.49 -13.88 -21.59
CA SER A 105 -0.86 -13.60 -22.08
C SER A 105 -1.43 -12.30 -21.55
N ASN A 106 -1.21 -11.98 -20.26
CA ASN A 106 -1.66 -10.72 -19.67
C ASN A 106 -0.91 -9.51 -20.25
N ILE A 107 0.38 -9.64 -20.58
CA ILE A 107 1.14 -8.57 -21.23
C ILE A 107 0.59 -8.31 -22.63
N PHE A 108 0.37 -9.36 -23.44
CA PHE A 108 -0.22 -9.20 -24.77
C PHE A 108 -1.65 -8.62 -24.74
N LYS A 109 -2.45 -8.92 -23.71
CA LYS A 109 -3.82 -8.38 -23.56
C LYS A 109 -3.91 -6.96 -23.03
N ARG A 110 -2.83 -6.42 -22.45
CA ARG A 110 -2.79 -5.05 -21.91
C ARG A 110 -2.50 -3.99 -22.99
N LYS A 111 -2.17 -4.43 -24.21
CA LYS A 111 -2.10 -3.56 -25.39
C LYS A 111 -3.48 -3.07 -25.79
#